data_AF-A0A2D8U464-F1
#
_entry.id   AF-A0A2D8U464-F1
#
_cell.length_a   1.000
_cell.length_b   1.000
_cell.length_c   1.000
_cell.angle_alpha   90.00
_cell.angle_beta   90.00
_cell.angle_gamma   90.00
#
_symmetry.space_group_name_H-M   'P 1'
#
loop_
_entity.id
_entity.type
_entity.pdbx_description
1 polymer ?
#
loop_
_entity_poly.entity_id
_entity_poly.type
_entity_poly.pdbx_seq_one_letter_code
_entity_poly.pdbx_strand_id
1 'polypeptide(L)'
;MGLKTAVRYHDTNVVEFTPDTITLNSGGWLTATTKRRMNETASAYGLDFWVSQEDFKWWVCVGRGPNRYHTPFSDGMTFKRP
;
A
#
# COMPACT_ATOMS: atom_id res chain seq x y z
N MET A 1 16.18 -13.59 -9.40
CA MET A 1 14.81 -13.05 -9.50
C MET A 1 14.09 -13.38 -8.21
N GLY A 2 13.77 -12.38 -7.39
CA GLY A 2 12.95 -12.58 -6.19
C GLY A 2 11.50 -12.85 -6.57
N LEU A 3 10.80 -13.67 -5.78
CA LEU A 3 9.36 -13.87 -5.94
C LEU A 3 8.64 -12.54 -5.73
N LYS A 4 7.81 -12.15 -6.70
CA LYS A 4 6.95 -10.97 -6.65
C LYS A 4 5.50 -11.43 -6.56
N THR A 5 4.78 -10.94 -5.56
CA THR A 5 3.33 -11.15 -5.42
C THR A 5 2.62 -9.86 -5.79
N ALA A 6 1.54 -9.97 -6.57
CA ALA A 6 0.71 -8.83 -6.95
C ALA A 6 -0.76 -9.13 -6.63
N VAL A 7 -1.43 -8.16 -6.01
CA VAL A 7 -2.87 -8.18 -5.80
C VAL A 7 -3.51 -7.18 -6.75
N ARG A 8 -4.28 -7.72 -7.71
CA ARG A 8 -4.99 -6.94 -8.72
C ARG A 8 -6.41 -6.62 -8.26
N TYR A 9 -6.81 -5.37 -8.44
CA TYR A 9 -8.19 -4.91 -8.28
C TYR A 9 -8.62 -4.21 -9.56
N HIS A 10 -9.67 -4.73 -10.20
CA HIS A 10 -10.02 -4.42 -11.58
C HIS A 10 -8.81 -4.58 -12.52
N ASP A 11 -8.31 -3.48 -13.09
CA ASP A 11 -7.20 -3.48 -14.05
C ASP A 11 -5.88 -2.93 -13.50
N THR A 12 -5.77 -2.77 -12.18
CA THR A 12 -4.57 -2.25 -11.53
C THR A 12 -4.05 -3.21 -10.47
N ASN A 13 -2.74 -3.45 -10.47
CA ASN A 13 -2.07 -4.11 -9.35
C ASN A 13 -1.99 -3.10 -8.19
N VAL A 14 -2.96 -3.15 -7.29
CA VAL A 14 -3.10 -2.13 -6.24
C VAL A 14 -2.05 -2.27 -5.14
N VAL A 15 -1.54 -3.49 -4.95
CA VAL A 15 -0.39 -3.78 -4.10
C VAL A 15 0.48 -4.79 -4.84
N GLU A 16 1.76 -4.48 -4.95
CA GLU A 16 2.78 -5.42 -5.36
C GLU A 16 3.84 -5.49 -4.28
N PHE A 17 4.36 -6.68 -3.97
CA PHE A 17 5.40 -6.79 -2.95
C PHE A 17 6.37 -7.94 -3.24
N THR A 18 7.57 -7.74 -2.70
CA THR A 18 8.67 -8.71 -2.67
C THR A 18 9.07 -8.91 -1.19
N PRO A 19 10.10 -9.71 -0.89
CA PRO A 19 10.68 -9.72 0.45
C PRO A 19 11.18 -8.34 0.91
N ASP A 20 11.61 -7.47 -0.02
CA ASP A 20 12.32 -6.22 0.31
C ASP A 20 11.47 -4.96 0.13
N THR A 21 10.46 -5.00 -0.74
CA THR A 21 9.74 -3.81 -1.18
C THR A 21 8.24 -4.03 -1.30
N ILE A 22 7.49 -2.93 -1.16
CA ILE A 22 6.06 -2.83 -1.41
C ILE A 22 5.82 -1.64 -2.34
N THR A 23 5.01 -1.84 -3.38
CA THR A 23 4.56 -0.84 -4.33
C THR A 23 3.04 -0.70 -4.26
N LEU A 24 2.53 0.53 -4.17
CA LEU A 24 1.09 0.81 -4.14
C LEU A 24 0.65 1.60 -5.37
N ASN A 25 -0.53 1.27 -5.91
CA ASN A 25 -1.08 1.95 -7.07
C ASN A 25 -2.62 1.99 -6.99
N SER A 26 -3.23 3.15 -7.16
CA SER A 26 -4.67 3.32 -7.18
C SER A 26 -5.29 3.25 -8.58
N GLY A 27 -4.45 3.25 -9.62
CA GLY A 27 -4.88 3.29 -11.01
C GLY A 27 -5.44 4.67 -11.40
N GLY A 28 -5.06 5.73 -10.68
CA GLY A 28 -5.63 7.08 -10.80
C GLY A 28 -6.94 7.28 -10.03
N TRP A 29 -7.42 6.28 -9.29
CA TRP A 29 -8.72 6.32 -8.61
C TRP A 29 -8.58 6.15 -7.09
N LEU A 30 -8.48 7.29 -6.38
CA LEU A 30 -8.44 7.36 -4.91
C LEU A 30 -9.83 7.14 -4.28
N THR A 31 -10.34 5.92 -4.40
CA THR A 31 -11.66 5.53 -3.87
C THR A 31 -11.58 4.75 -2.56
N ALA A 32 -12.64 4.82 -1.74
CA ALA A 32 -12.69 4.06 -0.49
C ALA A 32 -12.52 2.54 -0.68
N THR A 33 -12.98 1.99 -1.82
CA THR A 33 -12.84 0.57 -2.16
C THR A 33 -11.40 0.20 -2.51
N THR A 34 -10.69 1.03 -3.28
CA THR A 34 -9.26 0.85 -3.56
C THR A 34 -8.45 0.85 -2.25
N LYS A 35 -8.70 1.83 -1.36
CA LYS A 35 -8.06 1.92 -0.05
C LYS A 35 -8.30 0.66 0.79
N ARG A 36 -9.56 0.22 0.83
CA ARG A 36 -9.98 -0.98 1.55
C ARG A 36 -9.22 -2.21 1.04
N ARG A 37 -9.07 -2.37 -0.28
CA ARG A 37 -8.32 -3.49 -0.85
C ARG A 37 -6.82 -3.47 -0.50
N MET A 38 -6.21 -2.30 -0.49
CA MET A 38 -4.81 -2.15 -0.04
C MET A 38 -4.66 -2.60 1.43
N ASN A 39 -5.56 -2.14 2.30
CA ASN A 39 -5.53 -2.48 3.74
C ASN A 39 -5.85 -3.95 4.02
N GLU A 40 -6.84 -4.52 3.32
CA GLU A 40 -7.14 -5.96 3.41
C GLU A 40 -5.93 -6.80 2.99
N THR A 41 -5.23 -6.39 1.92
CA THR A 41 -4.00 -7.05 1.47
C THR A 41 -2.90 -6.95 2.51
N ALA A 42 -2.67 -5.75 3.06
CA ALA A 42 -1.67 -5.53 4.09
C ALA A 42 -1.90 -6.43 5.32
N SER A 43 -3.16 -6.55 5.75
CA SER A 43 -3.54 -7.41 6.87
C SER A 43 -3.40 -8.89 6.55
N ALA A 44 -3.79 -9.33 5.34
CA ALA A 44 -3.76 -10.75 4.96
C ALA A 44 -2.32 -11.28 4.84
N TYR A 45 -1.37 -10.43 4.42
CA TYR A 45 0.01 -10.83 4.17
C TYR A 45 1.01 -10.32 5.23
N GLY A 46 0.55 -9.64 6.28
CA GLY A 46 1.43 -9.08 7.31
C GLY A 46 2.47 -8.13 6.73
N LEU A 47 2.03 -7.15 5.94
CA LEU A 47 2.92 -6.21 5.24
C LEU A 47 3.26 -4.96 6.07
N ASP A 48 2.69 -4.85 7.28
CA ASP A 48 2.90 -3.76 8.23
C ASP A 48 2.83 -2.35 7.63
N PHE A 49 1.85 -2.13 6.76
CA PHE A 49 1.43 -0.80 6.33
C PHE A 49 -0.09 -0.65 6.40
N TRP A 50 -0.57 0.60 6.38
CA TRP A 50 -1.97 0.90 6.10
C TRP A 50 -2.10 2.24 5.37
N VAL A 51 -3.18 2.37 4.62
CA VAL A 51 -3.54 3.57 3.89
C VAL A 51 -4.72 4.23 4.59
N SER A 52 -4.54 5.50 4.97
CA SER A 52 -5.57 6.34 5.62
C SER A 52 -5.96 7.50 4.71
N GLN A 53 -7.03 8.20 5.08
CA GLN A 53 -7.46 9.42 4.41
C GLN A 53 -7.89 10.45 5.45
N GLU A 54 -7.37 11.66 5.30
CA GLU A 54 -7.64 12.82 6.16
C GLU A 54 -7.73 14.04 5.25
N ASP A 55 -8.77 14.88 5.42
CA ASP A 55 -9.00 16.07 4.59
C ASP A 55 -8.89 15.84 3.07
N PHE A 56 -9.52 14.75 2.61
CA PHE A 56 -9.49 14.29 1.22
C PHE A 56 -8.11 13.86 0.69
N LYS A 57 -7.06 13.91 1.50
CA LYS A 57 -5.70 13.47 1.15
C LYS A 57 -5.46 12.07 1.68
N TRP A 58 -4.80 11.25 0.86
CA TRP A 58 -4.43 9.89 1.25
C TRP A 58 -3.02 9.86 1.80
N TRP A 59 -2.82 8.98 2.78
CA TRP A 59 -1.55 8.79 3.45
C TRP A 59 -1.22 7.32 3.54
N VAL A 60 0.06 7.01 3.48
CA VAL A 60 0.61 5.69 3.70
C VAL A 60 1.40 5.72 4.99
N CYS A 61 0.99 4.86 5.91
CA CYS A 61 1.67 4.60 7.16
C CYS A 61 2.41 3.27 7.06
N VAL A 62 3.70 3.26 7.40
CA VAL A 62 4.56 2.07 7.29
C VAL A 62 5.23 1.79 8.64
N GLY A 63 5.22 0.53 9.08
CA GLY A 63 5.77 0.08 10.36
C GLY A 63 4.84 0.30 11.56
N ARG A 64 5.31 -0.09 12.75
CA ARG A 64 4.59 0.06 14.03
C ARG A 64 5.45 0.79 15.06
N GLY A 65 4.80 1.41 16.04
CA GLY A 65 5.47 2.06 17.17
C GLY A 65 6.18 3.37 16.78
N PRO A 66 7.28 3.74 17.46
CA PRO A 66 7.93 5.05 17.32
C PRO A 66 8.60 5.27 15.95
N ASN A 67 8.92 4.19 15.22
CA ASN A 67 9.59 4.24 13.91
C ASN A 67 8.60 4.25 12.72
N ARG A 68 7.33 4.58 12.96
CA ARG A 68 6.34 4.63 11.89
C ARG A 68 6.64 5.78 10.92
N TYR A 69 6.58 5.49 9.62
CA TYR A 69 6.61 6.51 8.59
C TYR A 69 5.19 6.90 8.23
N HIS A 70 4.94 8.20 8.01
CA HIS A 70 3.67 8.73 7.54
C HIS A 70 3.94 9.63 6.34
N THR A 71 3.54 9.18 5.16
CA THR A 71 3.89 9.85 3.89
C THR A 71 2.65 10.03 3.01
N PRO A 72 2.54 11.13 2.24
CA PRO A 72 1.47 11.27 1.26
C PRO A 72 1.47 10.10 0.28
N PHE A 73 0.28 9.59 -0.03
CA PHE A 73 0.14 8.57 -1.06
C PHE A 73 0.42 9.16 -2.45
N SER A 74 1.14 8.42 -3.28
CA SER A 74 1.26 8.68 -4.72
C SER A 74 1.19 7.38 -5.52
N ASP A 75 0.61 7.44 -6.71
CA ASP A 75 0.50 6.27 -7.59
C ASP A 75 1.87 5.77 -8.02
N GLY A 76 2.08 4.45 -7.86
CA GLY A 76 3.35 3.80 -8.16
C GLY A 76 4.41 3.98 -7.08
N MET A 77 4.08 4.55 -5.92
CA MET A 77 5.06 4.72 -4.84
C MET A 77 5.57 3.36 -4.36
N THR A 78 6.87 3.29 -4.11
CA THR A 78 7.55 2.10 -3.62
C THR A 78 8.33 2.42 -2.36
N PHE A 79 8.23 1.57 -1.35
CA PHE A 79 8.94 1.70 -0.08
C PHE A 79 9.47 0.34 0.39
N LYS A 80 10.42 0.37 1.33
CA LYS A 80 10.96 -0.84 1.93
C LYS A 80 9.90 -1.53 2.77
N ARG A 81 9.85 -2.85 2.68
CA ARG A 81 9.05 -3.66 3.58
C ARG A 81 9.69 -3.60 5.00
N PRO A 82 8.90 -3.32 6.05
CA PRO A 82 9.39 -3.31 7.44
C PRO A 82 9.88 -4.66 7.92
#